data_AF-A0A453FQT3-F1
#
_entry.id   AF-A0A453FQT3-F1
#
_cell.length_a   1.000
_cell.length_b   1.000
_cell.length_c   1.000
_cell.angle_alpha   90.00
_cell.angle_beta   90.00
_cell.angle_gamma   90.00
#
_symmetry.space_group_name_H-M   'P 1'
#
loop_
_entity.id
_entity.type
_entity.pdbx_description
1 polymer ?
#
loop_
_entity_poly.entity_id
_entity_poly.type
_entity_poly.pdbx_seq_one_letter_code
_entity_poly.pdbx_strand_id
1 'polypeptide(L)'
;MVLIKPPEACATAEVYKRLRLDQTSKADPLALLKEITQNGISQDVCVNDLEPPAFEVLRSLKKLKKRFIASNRGDYSAVFMSGSGSTIVGIGSPDPPAFVYDDDDYKDVFVSEARFLTREENEWYREPMSSNATFSKEDSLSEAAPVVD
;
A
#
# COMPACT_ATOMS: atom_id res chain seq x y z
N MET A 1 -4.40 6.46 1.13
CA MET A 1 -4.03 5.12 0.60
C MET A 1 -3.42 4.32 1.74
N VAL A 2 -3.39 3.00 1.66
CA VAL A 2 -2.80 2.15 2.70
C VAL A 2 -1.63 1.35 2.15
N LEU A 3 -0.57 1.24 2.94
CA LEU A 3 0.61 0.42 2.68
C LEU A 3 0.58 -0.76 3.64
N ILE A 4 0.71 -1.97 3.10
CA ILE A 4 0.74 -3.22 3.88
C ILE A 4 2.01 -3.97 3.49
N LYS A 5 2.95 -4.11 4.41
CA LYS A 5 4.24 -4.74 4.17
C LYS A 5 4.46 -5.92 5.12
N PRO A 6 4.50 -7.16 4.59
CA PRO A 6 4.80 -8.32 5.42
C PRO A 6 6.27 -8.30 5.86
N PRO A 7 6.62 -8.94 6.99
CA PRO A 7 7.96 -8.92 7.56
C PRO A 7 8.99 -9.67 6.69
N GLU A 8 8.54 -10.62 5.85
CA GLU A 8 9.44 -11.37 4.99
C GLU A 8 10.09 -10.48 3.92
N ALA A 9 11.41 -10.67 3.76
CA ALA A 9 12.16 -10.01 2.71
C ALA A 9 11.87 -10.65 1.34
N CYS A 10 11.56 -9.81 0.34
CA CYS A 10 11.50 -10.21 -1.07
C CYS A 10 12.73 -9.64 -1.79
N ALA A 11 13.77 -10.47 -1.97
CA ALA A 11 15.04 -10.00 -2.50
C ALA A 11 14.91 -9.58 -3.97
N THR A 12 15.15 -8.30 -4.27
CA THR A 12 15.07 -7.74 -5.63
C THR A 12 15.84 -8.56 -6.65
N ALA A 13 17.08 -8.95 -6.34
CA ALA A 13 17.90 -9.75 -7.25
C ALA A 13 17.27 -11.11 -7.59
N GLU A 14 16.62 -11.77 -6.62
CA GLU A 14 15.96 -13.05 -6.84
C GLU A 14 14.69 -12.93 -7.68
N VAL A 15 13.96 -11.82 -7.55
CA VAL A 15 12.80 -11.50 -8.40
C VAL A 15 13.24 -11.29 -9.85
N TYR A 16 14.26 -10.44 -10.08
CA TYR A 16 14.76 -10.17 -11.42
C TYR A 16 15.39 -11.40 -12.10
N LYS A 17 16.06 -12.29 -11.35
CA LYS A 17 16.56 -13.57 -11.90
C LYS A 17 15.46 -14.47 -12.45
N ARG A 18 14.22 -14.35 -11.96
CA ARG A 18 13.06 -15.15 -12.36
C ARG A 18 12.17 -14.45 -13.39
N LEU A 19 12.45 -13.18 -13.71
CA LEU A 19 11.68 -12.44 -14.69
C LEU A 19 11.85 -13.06 -16.08
N ARG A 20 10.72 -13.36 -16.73
CA ARG A 20 10.66 -13.92 -18.08
C ARG A 20 10.00 -12.91 -19.01
N LEU A 21 10.78 -12.33 -19.94
CA LEU A 21 10.34 -11.24 -20.83
C LEU A 21 9.21 -11.67 -21.79
N ASP A 22 9.12 -12.95 -22.14
CA ASP A 22 8.02 -13.49 -22.93
C ASP A 22 6.68 -13.49 -22.17
N GLN A 23 6.71 -13.40 -20.84
CA GLN A 23 5.55 -13.45 -19.94
C GLN A 23 5.14 -12.08 -19.38
N THR A 24 5.85 -11.02 -19.76
CA THR A 24 5.48 -9.66 -19.35
C THR A 24 4.27 -9.17 -20.11
N SER A 25 3.56 -8.23 -19.50
CA SER A 25 2.45 -7.49 -20.10
C SER A 25 2.84 -6.93 -21.48
N LYS A 26 1.86 -6.91 -22.38
CA LYS A 26 1.97 -6.23 -23.69
C LYS A 26 1.38 -4.83 -23.67
N ALA A 27 0.95 -4.36 -22.50
CA ALA A 27 0.43 -3.00 -22.35
C ALA A 27 1.53 -1.98 -22.68
N ASP A 28 1.15 -0.93 -23.41
CA ASP A 28 2.05 0.19 -23.68
C ASP A 28 2.15 1.06 -22.41
N PRO A 29 3.34 1.21 -21.79
CA PRO A 29 3.50 2.00 -20.59
C PRO A 29 3.13 3.47 -20.78
N LEU A 30 3.28 4.04 -21.98
CA LEU A 30 2.88 5.43 -22.25
C LEU A 30 1.36 5.57 -22.30
N ALA A 31 0.66 4.55 -22.82
CA ALA A 31 -0.79 4.51 -22.79
C ALA A 31 -1.32 4.36 -21.36
N LEU A 32 -0.71 3.49 -20.55
CA LEU A 32 -1.05 3.35 -19.12
C LEU A 32 -0.85 4.66 -18.36
N LEU A 33 0.28 5.34 -18.57
CA LEU A 33 0.56 6.62 -17.93
C LEU A 33 -0.45 7.70 -18.34
N LYS A 34 -0.80 7.75 -19.63
CA LYS A 34 -1.84 8.65 -20.13
C LYS A 34 -3.19 8.39 -19.47
N GLU A 35 -3.58 7.13 -19.36
CA GLU A 35 -4.83 6.72 -18.69
C GLU A 35 -4.83 7.15 -17.22
N ILE A 36 -3.74 6.88 -16.48
CA ILE A 36 -3.59 7.32 -15.08
C ILE A 36 -3.72 8.84 -14.96
N THR A 37 -3.13 9.57 -15.88
CA THR A 37 -3.13 11.05 -15.86
C THR A 37 -4.52 11.62 -16.17
N GLN A 38 -5.27 10.99 -17.06
CA GLN A 38 -6.57 11.50 -17.53
C GLN A 38 -7.73 11.03 -16.66
N ASN A 39 -7.74 9.77 -16.25
CA ASN A 39 -8.88 9.10 -15.61
C ASN A 39 -8.59 8.66 -14.16
N GLY A 40 -7.36 8.87 -13.67
CA GLY A 40 -6.96 8.49 -12.32
C GLY A 40 -6.54 7.02 -12.22
N ILE A 41 -6.40 6.54 -10.98
CA ILE A 41 -5.88 5.19 -10.70
C ILE A 41 -7.03 4.18 -10.58
N SER A 42 -6.96 3.15 -11.41
CA SER A 42 -7.81 1.96 -11.39
C SER A 42 -6.97 0.67 -11.44
N GLN A 43 -7.58 -0.47 -11.15
CA GLN A 43 -6.86 -1.74 -11.07
C GLN A 43 -6.18 -2.17 -12.37
N ASP A 44 -6.78 -1.86 -13.52
CA ASP A 44 -6.35 -2.22 -14.86
C ASP A 44 -5.11 -1.43 -15.34
N VAL A 45 -4.90 -0.23 -14.80
CA VAL A 45 -3.68 0.55 -15.09
C VAL A 45 -2.52 0.25 -14.14
N CYS A 46 -2.78 -0.44 -13.03
CA CYS A 46 -1.76 -0.85 -12.06
C CYS A 46 -1.08 -2.18 -12.47
N VAL A 47 -0.31 -2.13 -13.56
CA VAL A 47 0.46 -3.27 -14.07
C VAL A 47 1.83 -3.34 -13.38
N ASN A 48 2.20 -4.53 -12.91
CA ASN A 48 3.54 -4.80 -12.39
C ASN A 48 4.00 -6.20 -12.82
N ASP A 49 4.88 -6.26 -13.83
CA ASP A 49 5.45 -7.51 -14.36
C ASP A 49 6.37 -8.25 -13.38
N LEU A 50 6.75 -7.61 -12.27
CA LEU A 50 7.51 -8.24 -11.20
C LEU A 50 6.64 -9.04 -10.24
N GLU A 51 5.30 -8.91 -10.28
CA GLU A 51 4.40 -9.67 -9.42
C GLU A 51 4.51 -11.19 -9.61
N PRO A 52 4.42 -11.74 -10.84
CA PRO A 52 4.58 -13.18 -11.03
C PRO A 52 5.89 -13.75 -10.43
N PRO A 53 7.09 -13.21 -10.73
CA PRO A 53 8.31 -13.73 -10.11
C PRO A 53 8.42 -13.43 -8.60
N ALA A 54 7.89 -12.30 -8.11
CA ALA A 54 7.87 -12.03 -6.67
C ALA A 54 6.98 -13.03 -5.91
N PHE A 55 5.87 -13.46 -6.51
CA PHE A 55 5.00 -14.49 -5.94
C PHE A 55 5.59 -15.90 -6.00
N GLU A 56 6.53 -16.16 -6.92
CA GLU A 56 7.33 -17.38 -6.92
C GLU A 56 8.37 -17.37 -5.77
N VAL A 57 9.02 -16.23 -5.54
CA VAL A 57 9.98 -16.03 -4.44
C VAL A 57 9.29 -16.07 -3.09
N LEU A 58 8.17 -15.37 -2.94
CA LEU A 58 7.46 -15.19 -1.69
C LEU A 58 5.96 -15.49 -1.87
N ARG A 59 5.58 -16.76 -1.68
CA ARG A 59 4.18 -17.21 -1.86
C ARG A 59 3.21 -16.55 -0.87
N SER A 60 3.67 -16.20 0.33
CA SER A 60 2.85 -15.49 1.34
C SER A 60 2.42 -14.12 0.82
N LEU A 61 3.24 -13.44 0.02
CA LEU A 61 2.89 -12.16 -0.61
C LEU A 61 1.72 -12.30 -1.58
N LYS A 62 1.68 -13.39 -2.37
CA LYS A 62 0.53 -13.71 -3.23
C LYS A 62 -0.73 -13.95 -2.41
N LYS A 63 -0.62 -14.69 -1.29
CA LYS A 63 -1.73 -14.94 -0.36
C LYS A 63 -2.25 -13.62 0.21
N LEU A 64 -1.36 -12.75 0.67
CA LEU A 64 -1.69 -11.42 1.19
C LEU A 64 -2.44 -10.56 0.16
N LYS A 65 -1.90 -10.40 -1.06
CA LYS A 65 -2.56 -9.61 -2.11
C LYS A 65 -3.95 -10.16 -2.46
N LYS A 66 -4.08 -11.49 -2.57
CA LYS A 66 -5.37 -12.13 -2.84
C LYS A 66 -6.38 -11.90 -1.71
N ARG A 67 -5.95 -12.03 -0.46
CA ARG A 67 -6.78 -11.78 0.73
C ARG A 67 -7.24 -10.33 0.78
N PHE A 68 -6.34 -9.39 0.47
CA PHE A 68 -6.67 -7.97 0.32
C PHE A 68 -7.78 -7.76 -0.71
N ILE A 69 -7.59 -8.21 -1.95
CA ILE A 69 -8.58 -8.04 -3.02
C ILE A 69 -9.92 -8.69 -2.64
N ALA A 70 -9.90 -9.90 -2.08
CA ALA A 70 -11.12 -10.61 -1.67
C ALA A 70 -11.87 -9.91 -0.52
N SER A 71 -11.18 -9.07 0.26
CA SER A 71 -11.77 -8.33 1.38
C SER A 71 -12.21 -6.92 0.98
N ASN A 72 -11.91 -6.48 -0.25
CA ASN A 72 -12.31 -5.18 -0.77
C ASN A 72 -13.84 -5.16 -0.99
N ARG A 73 -14.53 -4.26 -0.29
CA ARG A 73 -15.99 -4.06 -0.41
C ARG A 73 -16.38 -2.85 -1.25
N GLY A 74 -15.44 -2.35 -2.06
CA GLY A 74 -15.60 -1.14 -2.88
C GLY A 74 -14.75 0.03 -2.38
N ASP A 75 -14.03 -0.15 -1.26
CA ASP A 75 -13.23 0.90 -0.61
C ASP A 75 -11.90 1.17 -1.33
N TYR A 76 -11.46 0.26 -2.20
CA TYR A 76 -10.22 0.41 -2.98
C TYR A 76 -10.48 0.35 -4.49
N SER A 77 -9.96 1.33 -5.22
CA SER A 77 -9.98 1.37 -6.69
C SER A 77 -8.87 0.50 -7.31
N ALA A 78 -7.78 0.26 -6.57
CA ALA A 78 -6.68 -0.60 -6.99
C ALA A 78 -5.93 -1.21 -5.82
N VAL A 79 -5.47 -2.45 -6.00
CA VAL A 79 -4.55 -3.17 -5.10
C VAL A 79 -3.41 -3.76 -5.93
N PHE A 80 -2.17 -3.36 -5.64
CA PHE A 80 -0.99 -3.79 -6.39
C PHE A 80 0.26 -3.89 -5.52
N MET A 81 1.26 -4.63 -5.97
CA MET A 81 2.57 -4.69 -5.33
C MET A 81 3.45 -3.52 -5.78
N SER A 82 4.13 -2.86 -4.85
CA SER A 82 5.10 -1.82 -5.17
C SER A 82 6.48 -2.42 -5.45
N GLY A 83 7.10 -2.01 -6.57
CA GLY A 83 8.44 -2.47 -6.98
C GLY A 83 8.53 -3.99 -7.14
N SER A 84 9.61 -4.60 -6.62
CA SER A 84 9.77 -6.06 -6.55
C SER A 84 9.15 -6.68 -5.29
N GLY A 85 8.32 -5.93 -4.56
CA GLY A 85 7.77 -6.31 -3.25
C GLY A 85 8.70 -5.97 -2.08
N SER A 86 8.30 -6.25 -0.84
CA SER A 86 7.09 -6.99 -0.44
C SER A 86 5.85 -6.12 -0.14
N THR A 87 5.92 -4.80 -0.32
CA THR A 87 4.78 -3.92 0.01
C THR A 87 3.61 -4.09 -0.97
N ILE A 88 2.42 -4.34 -0.43
CA ILE A 88 1.13 -4.23 -1.13
C ILE A 88 0.52 -2.85 -0.84
N VAL A 89 0.02 -2.19 -1.87
CA VAL A 89 -0.58 -0.86 -1.82
C VAL A 89 -2.06 -0.98 -2.14
N GLY A 90 -2.92 -0.38 -1.31
CA GLY A 90 -4.34 -0.17 -1.59
C GLY A 90 -4.63 1.31 -1.84
N ILE A 91 -5.18 1.64 -3.01
CA ILE A 91 -5.60 2.99 -3.40
C ILE A 91 -7.12 3.11 -3.21
N GLY A 92 -7.59 4.19 -2.59
CA GLY A 92 -8.99 4.40 -2.20
C GLY A 92 -9.05 4.77 -0.73
N SER A 93 -9.21 3.77 0.15
CA SER A 93 -9.22 3.96 1.60
C SER A 93 -7.81 4.00 2.25
N PRO A 94 -7.60 4.79 3.31
CA PRO A 94 -6.42 4.69 4.19
C PRO A 94 -6.54 3.57 5.22
N ASP A 95 -7.75 3.08 5.49
CA ASP A 95 -7.98 2.00 6.45
C ASP A 95 -7.49 0.68 5.86
N PRO A 96 -6.80 -0.19 6.60
CA PRO A 96 -6.46 -1.53 6.13
C PRO A 96 -7.67 -2.49 6.24
N PRO A 97 -7.71 -3.58 5.45
CA PRO A 97 -8.77 -4.57 5.58
C PRO A 97 -8.76 -5.26 6.96
N ALA A 98 -9.94 -5.54 7.53
CA ALA A 98 -10.09 -6.07 8.88
C ALA A 98 -9.27 -7.36 9.17
N PHE A 99 -9.11 -8.24 8.19
CA PHE A 99 -8.35 -9.49 8.37
C PHE A 99 -6.90 -9.25 8.81
N VAL A 100 -6.31 -8.08 8.53
CA VAL A 100 -4.94 -7.76 8.94
C VAL A 100 -4.82 -7.73 10.47
N TYR A 101 -5.90 -7.39 11.17
CA TYR A 101 -5.98 -7.37 12.63
C TYR A 101 -6.60 -8.64 13.22
N ASP A 102 -7.56 -9.25 12.51
CA ASP A 102 -8.34 -10.37 13.03
C ASP A 102 -7.63 -11.73 12.91
N ASP A 103 -6.64 -11.84 12.02
CA ASP A 103 -5.99 -13.11 11.66
C ASP A 103 -4.51 -13.10 12.12
N ASP A 104 -4.18 -14.05 13.01
CA ASP A 104 -2.86 -14.20 13.62
C ASP A 104 -1.72 -14.33 12.59
N ASP A 105 -2.02 -14.81 11.38
CA ASP A 105 -1.08 -14.90 10.26
C ASP A 105 -0.52 -13.52 9.84
N TYR A 106 -1.19 -12.42 10.19
CA TYR A 106 -0.86 -11.05 9.72
C TYR A 106 -0.49 -10.08 10.85
N LYS A 107 -0.40 -10.53 12.10
CA LYS A 107 -0.12 -9.67 13.27
C LYS A 107 1.19 -8.87 13.19
N ASP A 108 2.20 -9.39 12.49
CA ASP A 108 3.54 -8.79 12.37
C ASP A 108 3.69 -7.97 11.08
N VAL A 109 2.60 -7.76 10.33
CA VAL A 109 2.59 -6.96 9.12
C VAL A 109 2.65 -5.48 9.46
N PHE A 110 3.57 -4.77 8.81
CA PHE A 110 3.61 -3.32 8.90
C PHE A 110 2.45 -2.72 8.11
N VAL A 111 1.69 -1.84 8.76
CA VAL A 111 0.60 -1.08 8.14
C VAL A 111 0.86 0.41 8.31
N SER A 112 0.69 1.18 7.24
CA SER A 112 0.76 2.64 7.30
C SER A 112 -0.24 3.26 6.34
N GLU A 113 -0.96 4.26 6.82
CA GLU A 113 -1.57 5.24 5.91
C GLU A 113 -0.45 5.94 5.12
N ALA A 114 -0.72 6.25 3.86
CA ALA A 114 0.11 7.08 3.03
C ALA A 114 -0.73 8.04 2.19
N ARG A 115 -0.07 9.10 1.71
CA ARG A 115 -0.63 10.11 0.82
C ARG A 115 0.41 10.52 -0.22
N PHE A 116 -0.06 11.00 -1.37
CA PHE A 116 0.83 11.59 -2.36
C PHE A 116 1.41 12.90 -1.82
N LEU A 117 2.71 13.09 -2.03
CA LEU A 117 3.40 14.35 -1.74
C LEU A 117 3.70 15.04 -3.06
N THR A 118 3.01 16.15 -3.32
CA THR A 118 3.35 17.06 -4.41
C THR A 118 4.26 18.15 -3.84
N ARG A 119 5.45 18.31 -4.43
CA ARG A 119 6.41 19.34 -4.06
C ARG A 119 6.74 20.18 -5.27
N GLU A 120 6.94 21.47 -5.05
CA GLU A 120 7.39 22.39 -6.09
C GLU A 120 8.85 22.10 -6.46
N GLU A 121 9.23 22.52 -7.67
CA GLU A 121 10.61 22.43 -8.14
C GLU A 121 11.55 23.13 -7.15
N ASN A 122 12.67 22.47 -6.80
CA ASN A 122 13.65 22.93 -5.81
C ASN A 122 13.15 23.02 -4.35
N GLU A 123 11.94 22.55 -4.03
CA GLU A 123 11.41 22.52 -2.66
C GLU A 123 11.35 21.10 -2.06
N TRP A 124 12.20 20.18 -2.53
CA TRP A 124 12.21 18.77 -2.11
C TRP A 124 12.34 18.55 -0.60
N TYR A 125 13.06 19.41 0.12
CA TYR A 125 13.27 19.27 1.57
C TYR A 125 12.37 20.17 2.40
N ARG A 126 11.48 20.95 1.76
CA ARG A 126 10.53 21.78 2.48
C ARG A 126 9.57 20.86 3.23
N GLU A 127 9.40 21.11 4.52
CA GLU A 127 8.40 20.41 5.30
C GLU A 127 7.02 20.63 4.66
N PRO A 128 6.25 19.56 4.41
CA PRO A 128 4.88 19.71 3.98
C PRO A 128 4.16 20.56 5.02
N MET A 129 3.39 21.57 4.60
CA MET A 129 2.46 22.23 5.51
C MET A 129 1.58 21.14 6.11
N SER A 130 1.61 20.97 7.44
CA SER A 130 0.78 19.99 8.14
C SER A 130 -0.68 20.25 7.79
N SER A 131 -1.20 19.49 6.83
CA SER A 131 -2.63 19.28 6.73
C SER A 131 -2.99 18.44 7.94
N ASN A 132 -3.51 19.11 8.97
CA ASN A 132 -4.16 18.50 10.12
C ASN A 132 -5.33 17.65 9.62
N ALA A 133 -5.06 16.40 9.26
CA ALA A 133 -6.05 15.35 9.40
C ALA A 133 -6.09 15.07 10.90
N THR A 134 -7.17 15.51 11.53
CA THR A 134 -7.43 15.49 12.97
C THR A 134 -7.18 14.08 13.51
N PHE A 135 -6.10 13.90 14.26
CA PHE A 135 -5.93 12.73 15.12
C PHE A 135 -6.77 12.99 16.37
N SER A 136 -8.08 12.75 16.29
CA SER A 136 -8.95 12.81 17.47
C SER A 136 -8.63 11.60 18.35
N LYS A 137 -7.62 11.74 19.22
CA LYS A 137 -7.37 10.82 20.32
C LYS A 137 -7.95 11.41 21.59
N GLU A 138 -9.27 11.50 21.67
CA GLU A 138 -9.98 11.83 22.91
C GLU A 138 -11.21 10.93 23.07
N ASP A 139 -11.00 9.88 23.85
CA ASP A 139 -11.93 9.30 24.82
C ASP A 139 -11.14 8.17 25.51
N SER A 140 -10.93 8.08 26.81
CA SER A 140 -11.40 8.81 27.98
C SER A 140 -10.49 8.34 29.13
N LEU A 141 -9.80 9.25 29.84
CA LEU A 141 -9.26 8.95 31.18
C LEU A 141 -9.70 10.09 32.09
N SER A 142 -10.64 9.72 32.96
CA SER A 142 -11.34 10.56 33.93
C SER A 142 -10.41 11.38 34.80
N GLU A 143 -10.76 12.66 34.89
CA GLU A 143 -10.26 13.71 35.76
C GLU A 143 -10.22 13.27 37.24
N ALA A 144 -9.04 13.26 37.85
CA ALA A 144 -8.90 13.21 39.30
C ALA A 144 -8.83 14.65 39.84
N ALA A 145 -9.84 15.04 40.60
CA ALA A 145 -9.97 16.36 41.21
C ALA A 145 -8.84 16.66 42.21
N PRO A 146 -8.39 17.93 42.36
CA PRO A 146 -7.42 18.28 43.38
C PRO A 146 -8.12 18.45 44.73
N VAL A 147 -7.52 17.85 45.75
CA VAL A 147 -7.81 18.07 47.17
C VAL A 147 -7.28 19.45 47.56
N VAL A 148 -8.10 20.25 48.23
CA VAL A 148 -7.66 21.45 48.97
C VAL A 148 -8.28 21.41 50.36
N ASP A 149 -7.41 21.54 51.36
CA ASP A 149 -7.71 21.71 52.79
C ASP A 149 -8.46 23.02 53.09
#